data_AF-A0A644Z2M1-F1
#
_entry.id   AF-A0A644Z2M1-F1
#
_cell.length_a   1.000
_cell.length_b   1.000
_cell.length_c   1.000
_cell.angle_alpha   90.00
_cell.angle_beta   90.00
_cell.angle_gamma   90.00
#
_symmetry.space_group_name_H-M   'P 1'
#
loop_
_entity.id
_entity.type
_entity.pdbx_description
1 polymer ?
#
loop_
_entity_poly.entity_id
_entity_poly.type
_entity_poly.pdbx_seq_one_letter_code
_entity_poly.pdbx_strand_id
1 'polypeptide(L)'
;MNTALDHKFRFYPGIDISYRPTDNIKLFASWNMALRMPTFTDLYYKSPTIQGNVGLKPEKTQAFSIGANYRTDYFQSSLSSFYNKGKDMIYWVMYSADDIYHSANFELDNMGVELSSSIDFRRLTNGKSWLQDLSINYAYIYQHRKDNEEIYKSSYGLEYLRHKLVARLNHRVWNKLTANWAFRWQDRTGSYIKYNEMNQSTNQLVPYASYCVLDLRLSWNAPKYKLFAEANNLLNRTYYDFGNLPQPGIWLKAGISYQINL
;
A
#
# COMPACT_ATOMS: atom_id res chain seq x y z
N MET A 1 28.38 -3.18 6.95
CA MET A 1 29.52 -2.96 6.02
C MET A 1 29.36 -3.98 4.90
N ASN A 2 29.05 -3.54 3.67
CA ASN A 2 28.72 -4.44 2.53
C ASN A 2 29.97 -4.88 1.74
N THR A 3 31.09 -5.09 2.43
CA THR A 3 32.39 -5.44 1.84
C THR A 3 32.41 -6.84 1.23
N ALA A 4 31.43 -7.70 1.54
CA ALA A 4 31.36 -9.07 1.05
C ALA A 4 30.94 -9.18 -0.44
N LEU A 5 30.46 -8.11 -1.06
CA LEU A 5 30.03 -8.12 -2.46
C LEU A 5 31.23 -8.01 -3.43
N ASP A 6 32.08 -7.00 -3.24
CA ASP A 6 33.17 -6.67 -4.17
C ASP A 6 34.44 -6.17 -3.46
N HIS A 7 34.53 -6.38 -2.14
CA HIS A 7 35.61 -5.88 -1.27
C HIS A 7 35.79 -4.35 -1.31
N LYS A 8 34.83 -3.59 -1.85
CA LYS A 8 34.86 -2.12 -1.85
C LYS A 8 34.08 -1.56 -0.68
N PHE A 9 34.65 -0.55 -0.05
CA PHE A 9 33.91 0.25 0.91
C PHE A 9 32.84 1.07 0.18
N ARG A 10 31.60 0.97 0.66
CA ARG A 10 30.46 1.72 0.13
C ARG A 10 29.76 2.44 1.27
N PHE A 11 29.56 3.74 1.10
CA PHE A 11 28.94 4.62 2.10
C PHE A 11 27.48 4.90 1.71
N TYR A 12 26.58 4.76 2.68
CA TYR A 12 25.13 4.95 2.51
C TYR A 12 24.63 5.88 3.62
N PRO A 13 24.71 7.20 3.43
CA PRO A 13 24.26 8.17 4.42
C PRO A 13 22.73 8.23 4.51
N GLY A 14 22.28 8.68 5.68
CA GLY A 14 20.91 9.13 5.92
C GLY A 14 20.95 10.47 6.65
N ILE A 15 20.15 11.43 6.18
CA ILE A 15 20.00 12.74 6.79
C ILE A 15 18.51 12.99 6.97
N ASP A 16 18.11 13.28 8.21
CA ASP A 16 16.74 13.60 8.57
C ASP A 16 16.72 14.93 9.32
N ILE A 17 15.86 15.84 8.86
CA ILE A 17 15.67 17.16 9.45
C ILE A 17 14.19 17.30 9.80
N SER A 18 13.92 17.82 10.99
CA SER A 18 12.56 18.21 11.36
C SER A 18 12.57 19.56 12.07
N TYR A 19 11.57 20.36 11.75
CA TYR A 19 11.41 21.71 12.29
C TYR A 19 9.96 21.90 12.75
N ARG A 20 9.80 22.49 13.93
CA ARG A 20 8.49 22.82 14.51
C ARG A 20 8.36 24.33 14.63
N PRO A 21 7.81 25.02 13.62
CA PRO A 21 7.60 26.47 13.70
C PRO A 21 6.58 26.85 14.78
N THR A 22 5.64 25.95 15.09
CA THR A 22 4.65 26.09 16.16
C THR A 22 4.45 24.74 16.85
N ASP A 23 3.73 24.72 17.97
CA ASP A 23 3.39 23.46 18.67
C ASP A 23 2.49 22.53 17.83
N ASN A 24 1.73 23.11 16.90
CA ASN A 24 0.77 22.38 16.08
C ASN A 24 1.35 21.91 14.75
N ILE A 25 2.48 22.46 14.28
CA ILE A 25 3.06 22.18 12.96
C ILE A 25 4.42 21.51 13.10
N LYS A 26 4.62 20.38 12.41
CA LYS A 26 5.93 19.75 12.24
C LYS A 26 6.23 19.57 10.76
N LEU A 27 7.24 20.27 10.27
CA LEU A 27 7.84 20.07 8.95
C LEU A 27 8.95 19.03 9.06
N PHE A 28 9.09 18.18 8.06
CA PHE A 28 10.18 17.21 7.99
C PHE A 28 10.67 17.05 6.56
N ALA A 29 11.96 16.76 6.44
CA ALA A 29 12.58 16.35 5.19
C ALA A 29 13.62 15.27 5.50
N SER A 30 13.78 14.33 4.60
CA SER A 30 14.83 13.31 4.72
C SER A 30 15.40 12.91 3.37
N TRP A 31 16.67 12.50 3.42
CA TRP A 31 17.38 11.90 2.31
C TRP A 31 18.15 10.69 2.82
N ASN A 32 17.82 9.52 2.29
CA ASN A 32 18.37 8.25 2.75
C ASN A 32 18.86 7.42 1.58
N MET A 33 20.03 6.80 1.73
CA MET A 33 20.56 5.84 0.77
C MET A 33 20.45 4.42 1.33
N ALA A 34 20.03 3.49 0.49
CA ALA A 34 19.89 2.08 0.84
C ALA A 34 20.44 1.18 -0.28
N LEU A 35 20.81 -0.05 0.11
CA LEU A 35 21.18 -1.12 -0.81
C LEU A 35 20.48 -2.42 -0.41
N ARG A 36 20.02 -3.18 -1.40
CA ARG A 36 19.54 -4.55 -1.22
C ARG A 36 20.36 -5.51 -2.08
N MET A 37 20.91 -6.54 -1.44
CA MET A 37 21.59 -7.63 -2.14
C MET A 37 20.58 -8.49 -2.91
N PRO A 38 20.92 -9.03 -4.09
CA PRO A 38 20.11 -10.03 -4.75
C PRO A 38 19.89 -11.22 -3.82
N THR A 39 18.68 -11.75 -3.78
CA THR A 39 18.39 -12.94 -2.98
C THR A 39 18.89 -14.20 -3.68
N PHE A 40 19.01 -15.31 -2.94
CA PHE A 40 19.34 -16.60 -3.55
C PHE A 40 18.36 -16.97 -4.67
N THR A 41 17.07 -16.65 -4.50
CA THR A 41 16.05 -16.90 -5.51
C THR A 41 16.22 -16.04 -6.74
N ASP A 42 16.61 -14.77 -6.59
CA ASP A 42 16.88 -13.88 -7.71
C ASP A 42 18.04 -14.39 -8.57
N LEU A 43 19.07 -14.98 -7.94
CA LEU A 43 20.28 -15.43 -8.61
C LEU A 43 20.18 -16.83 -9.22
N TYR A 44 19.59 -17.79 -8.50
CA TYR A 44 19.76 -19.22 -8.79
C TYR A 44 18.46 -20.00 -8.96
N TYR A 45 17.29 -19.44 -8.64
CA TYR A 45 16.06 -20.21 -8.73
C TYR A 45 15.69 -20.50 -10.18
N LYS A 46 15.30 -21.75 -10.47
CA LYS A 46 14.90 -22.18 -11.81
C LYS A 46 13.70 -23.10 -11.71
N SER A 47 12.66 -22.82 -12.48
CA SER A 47 11.47 -23.65 -12.64
C SER A 47 11.01 -23.61 -14.11
N PRO A 48 9.98 -24.38 -14.49
CA PRO A 48 9.38 -24.27 -15.83
C PRO A 48 8.80 -22.90 -16.16
N THR A 49 8.58 -22.03 -15.17
CA THR A 49 7.89 -20.74 -15.35
C THR A 49 8.74 -19.52 -14.97
N ILE A 50 9.85 -19.71 -14.24
CA ILE A 50 10.74 -18.62 -13.84
C ILE A 50 12.22 -19.04 -13.87
N GLN A 51 13.11 -18.10 -14.19
CA GLN A 51 14.55 -18.29 -14.27
C GLN A 51 15.33 -17.12 -13.65
N GLY A 52 16.13 -17.42 -12.63
CA GLY A 52 17.02 -16.47 -11.96
C GLY A 52 18.25 -16.12 -12.81
N ASN A 53 18.96 -15.07 -12.38
CA ASN A 53 20.08 -14.50 -13.11
C ASN A 53 21.25 -14.22 -12.15
N VAL A 54 22.35 -14.95 -12.32
CA VAL A 54 23.57 -14.77 -11.50
C VAL A 54 24.30 -13.45 -11.78
N GLY A 55 23.99 -12.79 -12.89
CA GLY A 55 24.57 -11.50 -13.29
C GLY A 55 23.94 -10.28 -12.61
N LEU A 56 23.00 -10.48 -11.67
CA LEU A 56 22.31 -9.37 -11.02
C LEU A 56 23.23 -8.53 -10.15
N LYS A 57 23.06 -7.22 -10.26
CA LYS A 57 23.67 -6.24 -9.38
C LYS A 57 22.75 -5.98 -8.18
N PRO A 58 23.32 -5.59 -7.02
CA PRO A 58 22.52 -5.12 -5.89
C PRO A 58 21.74 -3.85 -6.24
N GLU A 59 20.50 -3.81 -5.78
CA GLU A 59 19.64 -2.64 -5.88
C GLU A 59 20.19 -1.51 -5.03
N LYS A 60 20.07 -0.28 -5.52
CA LYS A 60 20.44 0.92 -4.79
C LYS A 60 19.31 1.92 -4.88
N THR A 61 18.96 2.52 -3.76
CA THR A 61 17.89 3.51 -3.70
C THR A 61 18.40 4.78 -3.05
N GLN A 62 18.04 5.92 -3.62
CA GLN A 62 18.09 7.21 -2.95
C GLN A 62 16.66 7.67 -2.72
N ALA A 63 16.26 7.71 -1.45
CA ALA A 63 14.93 8.08 -1.02
C ALA A 63 14.94 9.52 -0.50
N PHE A 64 14.15 10.37 -1.12
CA PHE A 64 13.90 11.75 -0.70
C PHE A 64 12.47 11.85 -0.22
N SER A 65 12.24 12.39 0.96
CA SER A 65 10.90 12.60 1.51
C SER A 65 10.79 14.00 2.08
N ILE A 66 9.66 14.65 1.87
CA ILE A 66 9.32 15.93 2.49
C ILE A 66 7.87 15.90 2.94
N GLY A 67 7.55 16.55 4.05
CA GLY A 67 6.17 16.65 4.47
C GLY A 67 5.93 17.57 5.64
N ALA A 68 4.65 17.71 5.96
CA ALA A 68 4.13 18.53 7.04
C ALA A 68 3.08 17.74 7.81
N ASN A 69 3.16 17.81 9.13
CA ASN A 69 2.11 17.36 10.03
C ASN A 69 1.51 18.57 10.71
N TYR A 70 0.17 18.61 10.77
CA TYR A 70 -0.60 19.54 11.57
C TYR A 70 -1.41 18.78 12.60
N ARG A 71 -1.34 19.16 13.87
CA ARG A 71 -2.06 18.50 14.95
C ARG A 71 -2.58 19.51 15.98
N THR A 72 -3.85 19.38 16.30
CA THR A 72 -4.55 20.00 17.43
C THR A 72 -5.16 18.89 18.30
N ASP A 73 -5.92 19.27 19.33
CA ASP A 73 -6.58 18.29 20.20
C ASP A 73 -7.63 17.43 19.48
N TYR A 74 -8.29 18.00 18.47
CA TYR A 74 -9.43 17.37 17.77
C TYR A 74 -9.16 17.13 16.28
N PHE A 75 -8.10 17.69 15.69
CA PHE A 75 -7.81 17.52 14.27
C PHE A 75 -6.34 17.17 14.05
N GLN A 76 -6.08 16.20 13.18
CA GLN A 76 -4.75 15.90 12.68
C GLN A 76 -4.76 15.78 11.15
N SER A 77 -3.70 16.28 10.53
CA SER A 77 -3.46 16.16 9.10
C SER A 77 -1.98 15.93 8.84
N SER A 78 -1.67 15.06 7.89
CA SER A 78 -0.32 14.79 7.41
C SER A 78 -0.34 14.82 5.89
N LEU A 79 0.57 15.61 5.32
CA LEU A 79 0.84 15.65 3.89
C LEU A 79 2.31 15.34 3.69
N SER A 80 2.61 14.35 2.87
CA SER A 80 3.98 13.99 2.50
C SER A 80 4.09 13.76 1.00
N SER A 81 5.29 13.98 0.48
CA SER A 81 5.68 13.55 -0.85
C SER A 81 7.01 12.85 -0.76
N PHE A 82 7.19 11.85 -1.62
CA PHE A 82 8.42 11.09 -1.70
C PHE A 82 8.87 10.95 -3.15
N TYR A 83 10.17 10.84 -3.34
CA TYR A 83 10.83 10.49 -4.59
C TYR A 83 11.95 9.49 -4.28
N ASN A 84 11.83 8.29 -4.83
CA ASN A 84 12.79 7.22 -4.71
C ASN A 84 13.43 7.01 -6.08
N LYS A 85 14.71 7.35 -6.19
CA LYS A 85 15.53 7.01 -7.36
C LYS A 85 16.08 5.61 -7.19
N GLY A 86 15.51 4.65 -7.89
CA GLY A 86 15.92 3.24 -7.88
C GLY A 86 16.90 2.94 -9.01
N LYS A 87 18.05 2.38 -8.65
CA LYS A 87 19.11 1.95 -9.56
C LYS A 87 19.32 0.45 -9.41
N ASP A 88 19.53 -0.25 -10.51
CA ASP A 88 19.73 -1.70 -10.53
C ASP A 88 18.58 -2.47 -9.82
N MET A 89 17.32 -1.99 -9.92
CA MET A 89 16.16 -2.58 -9.25
C MET A 89 15.84 -3.97 -9.82
N ILE A 90 15.72 -4.99 -8.98
CA ILE A 90 15.55 -6.38 -9.39
C ILE A 90 14.06 -6.69 -9.53
N TYR A 91 13.64 -7.01 -10.74
CA TYR A 91 12.28 -7.44 -11.04
C TYR A 91 12.25 -8.71 -11.88
N TRP A 92 11.20 -9.49 -11.67
CA TRP A 92 10.86 -10.63 -12.51
C TRP A 92 9.98 -10.17 -13.68
N VAL A 93 10.45 -10.36 -14.91
CA VAL A 93 9.77 -9.89 -16.13
C VAL A 93 9.71 -10.96 -17.21
N MET A 94 8.69 -10.89 -18.05
CA MET A 94 8.58 -11.60 -19.32
C MET A 94 8.86 -10.62 -20.45
N TYR A 95 9.63 -11.02 -21.45
CA TYR A 95 9.92 -10.19 -22.63
C TYR A 95 8.94 -10.44 -23.78
N SER A 96 8.26 -11.58 -23.81
CA SER A 96 7.19 -11.88 -24.76
C SER A 96 6.04 -12.65 -24.09
N ALA A 97 4.95 -12.89 -24.82
CA ALA A 97 3.75 -13.51 -24.28
C ALA A 97 3.93 -15.01 -23.94
N ASP A 98 4.82 -15.69 -24.65
CA ASP A 98 5.16 -17.11 -24.46
C ASP A 98 6.44 -17.32 -23.63
N ASP A 99 7.01 -16.24 -23.08
CA ASP A 99 8.22 -16.26 -22.28
C ASP A 99 7.96 -16.76 -20.85
N ILE A 100 9.03 -17.12 -20.14
CA ILE A 100 9.03 -17.33 -18.70
C ILE A 100 9.47 -16.04 -18.00
N TYR A 101 9.29 -15.93 -16.68
CA TYR A 101 9.82 -14.75 -15.98
C TYR A 101 11.32 -14.88 -15.74
N HIS A 102 12.06 -13.84 -16.10
CA HIS A 102 13.48 -13.70 -15.84
C HIS A 102 13.72 -12.63 -14.80
N SER A 103 14.63 -12.88 -13.86
CA SER A 103 15.08 -11.84 -12.94
C SER A 103 16.08 -10.91 -13.65
N ALA A 104 15.81 -9.61 -13.65
CA ALA A 104 16.62 -8.59 -14.32
C ALA A 104 16.69 -7.28 -13.53
N ASN A 105 17.76 -6.51 -13.75
CA ASN A 105 17.96 -5.19 -13.15
C ASN A 105 17.37 -4.09 -14.05
N PHE A 106 16.57 -3.19 -13.47
CA PHE A 106 15.92 -2.07 -14.14
C PHE A 106 16.24 -0.73 -13.46
N GLU A 107 16.07 0.36 -14.19
CA GLU A 107 16.17 1.72 -13.63
C GLU A 107 14.75 2.24 -13.43
N LEU A 108 14.32 2.36 -12.18
CA LEU A 108 12.94 2.70 -11.84
C LEU A 108 12.89 3.79 -10.77
N ASP A 109 12.31 4.92 -11.13
CA ASP A 109 11.94 5.94 -10.17
C ASP A 109 10.53 5.68 -9.66
N ASN A 110 10.31 5.89 -8.36
CA ASN A 110 9.01 5.80 -7.73
C ASN A 110 8.75 7.07 -6.91
N MET A 111 7.66 7.77 -7.19
CA MET A 111 7.30 9.01 -6.53
C MET A 111 5.83 9.05 -6.17
N GLY A 112 5.48 9.88 -5.19
CA GLY A 112 4.11 9.95 -4.77
C GLY A 112 3.83 11.08 -3.79
N VAL A 113 2.54 11.20 -3.49
CA VAL A 113 1.99 12.12 -2.50
C VAL A 113 0.99 11.35 -1.65
N GLU A 114 1.07 11.55 -0.34
CA GLU A 114 0.15 10.96 0.63
C GLU A 114 -0.48 12.07 1.48
N LEU A 115 -1.80 12.02 1.62
CA LEU A 115 -2.58 12.87 2.49
C LEU A 115 -3.34 11.99 3.48
N SER A 116 -3.22 12.28 4.77
CA SER A 116 -4.01 11.65 5.83
C SER A 116 -4.59 12.73 6.71
N SER A 117 -5.91 12.83 6.78
CA SER A 117 -6.59 13.80 7.65
C SER A 117 -7.65 13.11 8.48
N SER A 118 -7.77 13.50 9.75
CA SER A 118 -8.83 13.01 10.61
C SER A 118 -9.25 14.03 11.66
N ILE A 119 -10.54 14.03 11.97
CA ILE A 119 -11.16 14.88 12.98
C ILE A 119 -11.87 14.01 14.01
N ASP A 120 -11.64 14.27 15.30
CA ASP A 120 -12.37 13.70 16.44
C ASP A 120 -13.42 14.72 16.89
N PHE A 121 -14.66 14.49 16.47
CA PHE A 121 -15.80 15.35 16.80
C PHE A 121 -16.16 15.30 18.27
N ARG A 122 -15.81 14.23 19.01
CA ARG A 122 -16.08 14.15 20.46
C ARG A 122 -15.21 15.15 21.18
N ARG A 123 -13.94 15.27 20.80
CA ARG A 123 -13.05 16.29 21.38
C ARG A 123 -13.48 17.69 20.97
N LEU A 124 -13.82 17.91 19.69
CA LEU A 124 -14.29 19.21 19.20
C LEU A 124 -15.55 19.72 19.93
N THR A 125 -16.47 18.81 20.27
CA THR A 125 -17.79 19.15 20.84
C THR A 125 -17.93 18.84 22.34
N ASN A 126 -16.82 18.56 23.03
CA ASN A 126 -16.81 18.15 24.44
C ASN A 126 -17.76 16.97 24.73
N GLY A 127 -17.79 15.99 23.83
CA GLY A 127 -18.55 14.74 23.95
C GLY A 127 -20.01 14.81 23.52
N LYS A 128 -20.50 15.95 23.01
CA LYS A 128 -21.91 16.14 22.67
C LYS A 128 -22.31 15.62 21.29
N SER A 129 -21.35 15.48 20.36
CA SER A 129 -21.63 15.03 19.00
C SER A 129 -22.02 13.55 18.92
N TRP A 130 -22.95 13.23 18.02
CA TRP A 130 -23.24 11.85 17.60
C TRP A 130 -22.18 11.34 16.62
N LEU A 131 -21.56 12.22 15.84
CA LEU A 131 -20.36 11.91 15.06
C LEU A 131 -19.19 11.73 16.02
N GLN A 132 -18.43 10.64 15.83
CA GLN A 132 -17.26 10.37 16.67
C GLN A 132 -15.98 10.80 15.98
N ASP A 133 -15.74 10.25 14.79
CA ASP A 133 -14.57 10.57 14.00
C ASP A 133 -14.85 10.43 12.51
N LEU A 134 -14.14 11.23 11.73
CA LEU A 134 -14.06 11.14 10.28
C LEU A 134 -12.59 11.15 9.90
N SER A 135 -12.19 10.23 9.04
CA SER A 135 -10.85 10.22 8.43
C SER A 135 -10.93 10.08 6.92
N ILE A 136 -10.05 10.79 6.23
CA ILE A 136 -9.88 10.75 4.78
C ILE A 136 -8.39 10.57 4.52
N ASN A 137 -8.06 9.51 3.80
CA ASN A 137 -6.69 9.17 3.44
C ASN A 137 -6.61 8.97 1.94
N TYR A 138 -5.62 9.58 1.31
CA TYR A 138 -5.39 9.48 -0.11
C TYR A 138 -3.91 9.26 -0.39
N ALA A 139 -3.60 8.31 -1.26
CA ALA A 139 -2.25 8.10 -1.78
C ALA A 139 -2.29 8.15 -3.31
N TYR A 140 -1.33 8.86 -3.88
CA TYR A 140 -1.02 8.86 -5.29
C TYR A 140 0.41 8.37 -5.50
N ILE A 141 0.59 7.39 -6.37
CA ILE A 141 1.90 6.84 -6.73
C ILE A 141 2.06 6.90 -8.25
N TYR A 142 3.26 7.28 -8.66
CA TYR A 142 3.71 7.26 -10.05
C TYR A 142 5.09 6.61 -10.11
N GLN A 143 5.25 5.65 -11.01
CA GLN A 143 6.55 5.07 -11.31
C GLN A 143 6.96 5.39 -12.74
N HIS A 144 8.24 5.68 -12.93
CA HIS A 144 8.84 5.97 -14.22
C HIS A 144 10.04 5.05 -14.43
N ARG A 145 9.93 4.17 -15.43
CA ARG A 145 11.04 3.32 -15.87
C ARG A 145 11.90 4.10 -16.86
N LYS A 146 13.22 4.03 -16.69
CA LYS A 146 14.21 4.81 -17.47
C LYS A 146 14.98 3.98 -18.49
N ASP A 147 14.93 2.66 -18.38
CA ASP A 147 15.49 1.77 -19.40
C ASP A 147 14.57 1.68 -20.63
N ASN A 148 15.21 1.44 -21.78
CA ASN A 148 14.54 1.29 -23.07
C ASN A 148 14.25 -0.18 -23.40
N GLU A 149 14.45 -1.09 -22.45
CA GLU A 149 14.16 -2.51 -22.68
C GLU A 149 12.65 -2.71 -22.72
N GLU A 150 12.15 -3.25 -23.83
CA GLU A 150 10.74 -3.62 -23.92
C GLU A 150 10.49 -4.84 -23.05
N ILE A 151 9.49 -4.75 -22.18
CA ILE A 151 9.03 -5.87 -21.37
C ILE A 151 7.55 -6.08 -21.65
N TYR A 152 7.17 -7.35 -21.78
CA TYR A 152 5.77 -7.72 -21.96
C TYR A 152 5.00 -7.56 -20.65
N LYS A 153 5.55 -8.10 -19.56
CA LYS A 153 4.91 -8.07 -18.24
C LYS A 153 5.93 -8.16 -17.13
N SER A 154 5.70 -7.41 -16.05
CA SER A 154 6.35 -7.67 -14.77
C SER A 154 5.46 -8.52 -13.87
N SER A 155 6.04 -9.43 -13.10
CA SER A 155 5.32 -10.26 -12.13
C SER A 155 4.65 -9.41 -11.03
N TYR A 156 5.27 -8.28 -10.68
CA TYR A 156 4.77 -7.39 -9.62
C TYR A 156 5.26 -5.94 -9.71
N GLY A 157 6.43 -5.70 -10.33
CA GLY A 157 7.14 -4.42 -10.23
C GLY A 157 6.39 -3.22 -10.79
N LEU A 158 5.53 -3.45 -11.79
CA LEU A 158 4.78 -2.39 -12.48
C LEU A 158 3.28 -2.41 -12.20
N GLU A 159 2.84 -3.19 -11.21
CA GLU A 159 1.43 -3.33 -10.84
C GLU A 159 1.08 -2.53 -9.57
N TYR A 160 1.54 -1.29 -9.47
CA TYR A 160 1.33 -0.47 -8.27
C TYR A 160 -0.05 0.20 -8.24
N LEU A 161 -0.50 0.54 -7.02
CA LEU A 161 -1.70 1.33 -6.81
C LEU A 161 -1.42 2.79 -7.15
N ARG A 162 -2.00 3.27 -8.26
CA ARG A 162 -1.83 4.66 -8.69
C ARG A 162 -2.65 5.60 -7.84
N HIS A 163 -3.88 5.22 -7.54
CA HIS A 163 -4.75 5.98 -6.65
C HIS A 163 -5.32 5.07 -5.58
N LYS A 164 -5.34 5.55 -4.33
CA LYS A 164 -6.07 4.90 -3.24
C LYS A 164 -6.68 5.94 -2.34
N LEU A 165 -8.01 5.93 -2.25
CA LEU A 165 -8.80 6.74 -1.33
C LEU A 165 -9.43 5.83 -0.28
N VAL A 166 -9.27 6.18 0.99
CA VAL A 166 -9.94 5.53 2.11
C VAL A 166 -10.59 6.59 2.98
N ALA A 167 -11.92 6.60 3.01
CA ALA A 167 -12.71 7.42 3.91
C ALA A 167 -13.33 6.53 4.98
N ARG A 168 -13.21 6.91 6.25
CA ARG A 168 -13.87 6.22 7.36
C ARG A 168 -14.70 7.19 8.17
N LEU A 169 -15.92 6.78 8.48
CA LEU A 169 -16.85 7.53 9.30
C LEU A 169 -17.30 6.65 10.46
N ASN A 170 -17.07 7.11 11.68
CA ASN A 170 -17.57 6.46 12.87
C ASN A 170 -18.54 7.39 13.59
N HIS A 171 -19.71 6.85 13.94
CA HIS A 171 -20.75 7.60 14.63
C HIS A 171 -21.53 6.71 15.60
N ARG A 172 -22.15 7.37 16.58
CA ARG A 172 -23.05 6.75 17.54
C ARG A 172 -24.44 6.67 16.92
N VAL A 173 -24.97 5.45 16.82
CA VAL A 173 -26.34 5.20 16.37
C VAL A 173 -27.31 5.37 17.53
N TRP A 174 -27.05 4.70 18.66
CA TRP A 174 -27.90 4.74 19.85
C TRP A 174 -27.10 4.32 21.08
N ASN A 175 -27.06 5.13 22.15
CA ASN A 175 -26.38 4.80 23.43
C ASN A 175 -24.95 4.24 23.23
N LYS A 176 -24.77 2.92 23.37
CA LYS A 176 -23.49 2.20 23.24
C LYS A 176 -23.27 1.61 21.84
N LEU A 177 -24.27 1.69 20.96
CA LEU A 177 -24.23 1.23 19.57
C LEU A 177 -23.55 2.28 18.71
N THR A 178 -22.53 1.84 18.00
CA THR A 178 -21.72 2.62 17.07
C THR A 178 -21.74 1.96 15.70
N ALA A 179 -21.70 2.77 14.66
CA ALA A 179 -21.56 2.34 13.27
C ALA A 179 -20.26 2.93 12.71
N ASN A 180 -19.41 2.06 12.19
CA ASN A 180 -18.20 2.42 11.48
C ASN A 180 -18.36 2.04 10.01
N TRP A 181 -18.30 3.04 9.15
CA TRP A 181 -18.32 2.91 7.70
C TRP A 181 -16.91 3.07 7.18
N ALA A 182 -16.45 2.16 6.33
CA ALA A 182 -15.20 2.29 5.61
C ALA A 182 -15.45 2.21 4.10
N PHE A 183 -15.23 3.32 3.42
CA PHE A 183 -15.24 3.39 1.96
C PHE A 183 -13.81 3.32 1.45
N ARG A 184 -13.55 2.42 0.51
CA ARG A 184 -12.27 2.31 -0.19
C ARG A 184 -12.51 2.40 -1.69
N TRP A 185 -11.82 3.32 -2.34
CA TRP A 185 -11.68 3.34 -3.79
C TRP A 185 -10.20 3.17 -4.13
N GLN A 186 -9.93 2.37 -5.15
CA GLN A 186 -8.57 2.16 -5.62
C GLN A 186 -8.51 1.94 -7.12
N ASP A 187 -7.40 2.42 -7.67
CA ASP A 187 -7.02 2.28 -9.07
C ASP A 187 -5.59 1.76 -9.15
N ARG A 188 -5.40 0.67 -9.90
CA ARG A 188 -4.13 -0.04 -10.03
C ARG A 188 -3.63 0.10 -11.46
N THR A 189 -2.36 0.44 -11.61
CA THR A 189 -1.68 0.41 -12.91
C THR A 189 -1.30 -1.02 -13.28
N GLY A 190 -1.19 -1.29 -14.57
CA GLY A 190 -0.72 -2.57 -15.09
C GLY A 190 -1.85 -3.52 -15.46
N SER A 191 -1.46 -4.74 -15.81
CA SER A 191 -2.33 -5.76 -16.38
C SER A 191 -1.90 -7.14 -15.91
N TYR A 192 -2.82 -8.09 -15.87
CA TYR A 192 -2.53 -9.49 -15.57
C TYR A 192 -2.78 -10.38 -16.79
N ILE A 193 -2.07 -11.51 -16.85
CA ILE A 193 -2.34 -12.52 -17.88
C ILE A 193 -3.65 -13.21 -17.51
N LYS A 194 -4.61 -13.23 -18.43
CA LYS A 194 -5.88 -13.91 -18.21
C LYS A 194 -5.70 -15.42 -18.31
N TYR A 195 -6.28 -16.15 -17.38
CA TYR A 195 -6.37 -17.61 -17.43
C TYR A 195 -7.79 -18.03 -17.80
N ASN A 196 -7.92 -19.11 -18.56
CA ASN A 196 -9.21 -19.69 -18.89
C ASN A 196 -9.74 -20.55 -17.72
N GLU A 197 -10.96 -21.06 -17.85
CA GLU A 197 -11.62 -21.88 -16.83
C GLU A 197 -10.88 -23.20 -16.53
N MET A 198 -10.01 -23.64 -17.44
CA MET A 198 -9.15 -24.82 -17.27
C MET A 198 -7.78 -24.47 -16.66
N ASN A 199 -7.60 -23.26 -16.10
CA ASN A 199 -6.34 -22.76 -15.55
C ASN A 199 -5.17 -22.73 -16.54
N GLN A 200 -5.46 -22.55 -17.83
CA GLN A 200 -4.44 -22.35 -18.85
C GLN A 200 -4.29 -20.86 -19.15
N SER A 201 -3.04 -20.42 -19.33
CA SER A 201 -2.73 -19.06 -19.76
C SER A 201 -3.36 -18.81 -21.14
N THR A 202 -4.07 -17.70 -21.28
CA THR A 202 -4.54 -17.22 -22.59
C THR A 202 -3.50 -16.36 -23.29
N ASN A 203 -2.38 -16.06 -22.62
CA ASN A 203 -1.32 -15.14 -23.04
C ASN A 203 -1.81 -13.71 -23.33
N GLN A 204 -3.06 -13.37 -22.99
CA GLN A 204 -3.64 -12.04 -23.16
C GLN A 204 -3.52 -11.23 -21.86
N LEU A 205 -3.04 -10.00 -21.98
CA LEU A 205 -3.00 -9.03 -20.88
C LEU A 205 -4.35 -8.32 -20.74
N VAL A 206 -4.91 -8.37 -19.54
CA VAL A 206 -6.12 -7.64 -19.16
C VAL A 206 -5.75 -6.59 -18.12
N PRO A 207 -6.08 -5.30 -18.34
CA PRO A 207 -5.79 -4.25 -17.38
C PRO A 207 -6.60 -4.43 -16.10
N TYR A 208 -6.05 -3.99 -14.98
CA TYR A 208 -6.82 -3.92 -13.75
C TYR A 208 -7.93 -2.87 -13.86
N ALA A 209 -9.15 -3.25 -13.49
CA ALA A 209 -10.26 -2.32 -13.36
C ALA A 209 -10.21 -1.62 -12.00
N SER A 210 -10.41 -0.30 -11.98
CA SER A 210 -10.63 0.43 -10.73
C SER A 210 -11.92 -0.05 -10.07
N TYR A 211 -11.94 -0.05 -8.75
CA TYR A 211 -13.11 -0.49 -8.00
C TYR A 211 -13.28 0.29 -6.70
N CYS A 212 -14.48 0.22 -6.16
CA CYS A 212 -14.76 0.67 -4.80
C CYS A 212 -15.49 -0.40 -4.00
N VAL A 213 -15.26 -0.41 -2.70
CA VAL A 213 -15.97 -1.24 -1.72
C VAL A 213 -16.40 -0.39 -0.54
N LEU A 214 -17.52 -0.79 0.06
CA LEU A 214 -18.07 -0.19 1.26
C LEU A 214 -18.22 -1.27 2.32
N ASP A 215 -17.64 -1.04 3.48
CA ASP A 215 -17.70 -1.94 4.63
C ASP A 215 -18.46 -1.25 5.76
N LEU A 216 -19.23 -2.02 6.54
CA LEU A 216 -19.94 -1.57 7.72
C LEU A 216 -19.61 -2.47 8.90
N ARG A 217 -19.26 -1.85 10.03
CA ARG A 217 -19.18 -2.52 11.32
C ARG A 217 -20.10 -1.85 12.32
N LEU A 218 -21.01 -2.63 12.88
CA LEU A 218 -21.80 -2.26 14.05
C LEU A 218 -21.11 -2.78 15.30
N SER A 219 -21.02 -1.96 16.34
CA SER A 219 -20.38 -2.34 17.60
C SER A 219 -21.15 -1.82 18.80
N TRP A 220 -21.45 -2.71 19.74
CA TRP A 220 -22.01 -2.39 21.05
C TRP A 220 -20.91 -2.39 22.09
N ASN A 221 -20.61 -1.21 22.64
CA ASN A 221 -19.49 -1.02 23.57
C ASN A 221 -19.98 -0.86 25.01
N ALA A 222 -20.03 -1.95 25.77
CA ALA A 222 -20.31 -1.93 27.20
C ALA A 222 -19.01 -1.99 28.03
N PRO A 223 -19.04 -1.62 29.32
CA PRO A 223 -17.84 -1.61 30.16
C PRO A 223 -17.15 -2.97 30.30
N LYS A 224 -17.90 -4.08 30.38
CA LYS A 224 -17.36 -5.44 30.56
C LYS A 224 -17.25 -6.25 29.27
N TYR A 225 -18.00 -5.88 28.24
CA TYR A 225 -18.07 -6.64 27.00
C TYR A 225 -18.28 -5.75 25.78
N LYS A 226 -17.77 -6.21 24.65
CA LYS A 226 -17.98 -5.61 23.34
C LYS A 226 -18.53 -6.64 22.38
N LEU A 227 -19.61 -6.31 21.70
CA LEU A 227 -20.17 -7.12 20.62
C LEU A 227 -19.94 -6.38 19.31
N PHE A 228 -19.63 -7.10 18.25
CA PHE A 228 -19.62 -6.51 16.92
C PHE A 228 -20.19 -7.46 15.87
N ALA A 229 -20.77 -6.85 14.84
CA ALA A 229 -21.13 -7.49 13.58
C ALA A 229 -20.57 -6.61 12.46
N GLU A 230 -19.94 -7.24 11.48
CA GLU A 230 -19.23 -6.59 10.39
C GLU A 230 -19.66 -7.22 9.08
N ALA A 231 -19.93 -6.39 8.09
CA ALA A 231 -20.23 -6.77 6.73
C ALA A 231 -19.25 -6.05 5.81
N ASN A 232 -18.35 -6.82 5.19
CA ASN A 232 -17.41 -6.32 4.20
C ASN A 232 -18.03 -6.43 2.80
N ASN A 233 -17.67 -5.49 1.93
CA ASN A 233 -18.15 -5.41 0.56
C ASN A 233 -19.69 -5.43 0.48
N LEU A 234 -20.34 -4.52 1.22
CA LEU A 234 -21.81 -4.37 1.27
C LEU A 234 -22.46 -4.21 -0.11
N LEU A 235 -21.72 -3.67 -1.07
CA LEU A 235 -22.17 -3.47 -2.46
C LEU A 235 -22.15 -4.76 -3.28
N ASN A 236 -21.68 -5.87 -2.71
CA ASN A 236 -21.47 -7.16 -3.37
C ASN A 236 -20.69 -7.03 -4.69
N ARG A 237 -19.66 -6.17 -4.71
CA ARG A 237 -18.87 -5.89 -5.91
C ARG A 237 -17.93 -7.06 -6.17
N THR A 238 -17.92 -7.61 -7.38
CA THR A 238 -16.81 -8.47 -7.83
C THR A 238 -15.62 -7.60 -8.21
N TYR A 239 -14.45 -7.86 -7.63
CA TYR A 239 -13.24 -7.12 -7.91
C TYR A 239 -11.99 -8.00 -7.78
N TYR A 240 -10.89 -7.52 -8.32
CA TYR A 240 -9.62 -8.24 -8.42
C TYR A 240 -8.50 -7.37 -7.84
N ASP A 241 -7.93 -7.80 -6.72
CA ASP A 241 -6.74 -7.16 -6.15
C ASP A 241 -5.44 -7.74 -6.69
N PHE A 242 -5.50 -8.99 -7.15
CA PHE A 242 -4.38 -9.74 -7.68
C PHE A 242 -4.84 -10.64 -8.82
N GLY A 243 -4.49 -10.25 -10.05
CA GLY A 243 -4.78 -10.98 -11.28
C GLY A 243 -6.18 -11.61 -11.37
N ASN A 244 -6.23 -12.92 -11.66
CA ASN A 244 -7.45 -13.70 -11.87
C ASN A 244 -8.14 -14.13 -10.56
N LEU A 245 -7.75 -13.61 -9.40
CA LEU A 245 -8.33 -14.02 -8.11
C LEU A 245 -9.48 -13.09 -7.71
N PRO A 246 -10.75 -13.50 -7.92
CA PRO A 246 -11.89 -12.70 -7.47
C PRO A 246 -11.86 -12.63 -5.96
N GLN A 247 -11.96 -11.41 -5.44
CA GLN A 247 -12.08 -11.20 -4.01
C GLN A 247 -13.50 -11.59 -3.53
N PRO A 248 -13.66 -11.95 -2.25
CA PRO A 248 -14.98 -12.29 -1.71
C PRO A 248 -16.02 -11.19 -1.98
N GLY A 249 -17.25 -11.63 -2.27
CA GLY A 249 -18.43 -10.78 -2.29
C GLY A 249 -18.79 -10.28 -0.89
N ILE A 250 -20.08 -10.23 -0.54
CA ILE A 250 -20.46 -9.91 0.85
C ILE A 250 -19.85 -10.93 1.82
N TRP A 251 -19.11 -10.44 2.80
CA TRP A 251 -18.52 -11.28 3.85
C TRP A 251 -18.94 -10.78 5.23
N LEU A 252 -19.57 -11.67 6.00
CA LEU A 252 -20.09 -11.36 7.33
C LEU A 252 -19.19 -11.93 8.42
N LYS A 253 -18.93 -11.14 9.45
CA LYS A 253 -18.19 -11.54 10.64
C LYS A 253 -18.86 -10.98 11.88
N ALA A 254 -18.96 -11.80 12.93
CA ALA A 254 -19.41 -11.35 14.24
C ALA A 254 -18.40 -11.77 15.31
N GLY A 255 -18.38 -11.08 16.43
CA GLY A 255 -17.53 -11.45 17.55
C GLY A 255 -17.88 -10.77 18.85
N ILE A 256 -17.42 -11.38 19.93
CA ILE A 256 -17.57 -10.93 21.31
C ILE A 256 -16.18 -10.81 21.95
N SER A 257 -15.98 -9.76 22.73
CA SER A 257 -14.83 -9.60 23.60
C SER A 257 -15.34 -9.32 25.00
N TYR A 258 -14.84 -10.05 26.00
CA TYR A 258 -15.21 -9.91 27.40
C TYR A 258 -13.95 -9.65 28.22
N GLN A 259 -13.98 -8.63 29.08
CA GLN A 259 -12.87 -8.29 29.96
C GLN A 259 -13.16 -8.81 31.37
N ILE A 260 -12.34 -9.74 31.83
CA ILE A 260 -12.37 -10.25 33.20
C ILE A 260 -11.37 -9.42 34.00
N ASN A 261 -11.86 -8.66 34.98
CA ASN A 261 -11.00 -8.08 36.00
C ASN A 261 -10.81 -9.17 37.07
N LEU A 262 -9.63 -9.78 37.08
CA LEU A 262 -9.16 -10.62 38.19
C LEU A 262 -8.57 -9.72 39.28
#